data_AF-A0A2M8PXJ6-F1
#
_entry.id   AF-A0A2M8PXJ6-F1
#
_cell.length_a   1.000
_cell.length_b   1.000
_cell.length_c   1.000
_cell.angle_alpha   90.00
_cell.angle_beta   90.00
_cell.angle_gamma   90.00
#
_symmetry.space_group_name_H-M   'P 1'
#
loop_
_entity.id
_entity.type
_entity.pdbx_description
1 polymer ?
#
loop_
_entity_poly.entity_id
_entity_poly.type
_entity_poly.pdbx_seq_one_letter_code
_entity_poly.pdbx_strand_id
1 'polypeptide(L)'
;MRYLLSITLVATILLFSFTPAIGQADPTLSANWLNEQQAENGSFGNEVGATAFVLIALSSVEKENSAALEWLSTQDFSTLALDELSLSLIALVATNTDISSFADGELLANYSEKMRAEDVRADHFCLGLIARFVMDIAISQSQMDKLNSFFNEDGSVGITTNAEADVITTSLCIQALVASEQSTLLPQALAFLQSIQKPDGGWSIDPTEEVSDPLATAFVMQALIASEESFADWGNPERTLIEFADANGAFIFADGRDEFFNVISTAAAIPVFQGASMLSFAPNTTEVLSGSDAPTLNANWKLVGDGFQIELDTADDFFTTVVDPFTGEELYGIEIINWTAEYPYTGYIIEQYLTADIILWMAEQDASVLENISAATLLKMSEEELAKLPAEVQQRATNSD
;
A
#
# COMPACT_ATOMS: atom_id res chain seq x y z
N MET A 1 -17.41 -89.86 -0.28
CA MET A 1 -17.36 -89.43 -1.70
C MET A 1 -18.30 -88.23 -1.78
N ARG A 2 -17.77 -86.99 -1.61
CA ARG A 2 -17.33 -86.06 -2.68
C ARG A 2 -18.58 -85.47 -3.39
N TYR A 3 -18.92 -84.17 -3.40
CA TYR A 3 -18.19 -82.91 -3.19
C TYR A 3 -19.12 -81.81 -2.64
N LEU A 4 -18.58 -80.96 -1.75
CA LEU A 4 -19.03 -79.58 -1.51
C LEU A 4 -18.74 -78.72 -2.76
N LEU A 5 -19.64 -77.80 -3.09
CA LEU A 5 -19.30 -76.63 -3.92
C LEU A 5 -20.06 -75.41 -3.39
N SER A 6 -19.41 -74.76 -2.44
CA SER A 6 -19.62 -73.39 -1.99
C SER A 6 -19.13 -72.42 -3.07
N ILE A 7 -20.05 -71.61 -3.61
CA ILE A 7 -19.71 -70.45 -4.45
C ILE A 7 -19.71 -69.22 -3.55
N THR A 8 -18.51 -68.79 -3.18
CA THR A 8 -18.26 -67.55 -2.46
C THR A 8 -18.34 -66.39 -3.45
N LEU A 9 -19.38 -65.57 -3.35
CA LEU A 9 -19.47 -64.29 -4.05
C LEU A 9 -18.59 -63.28 -3.29
N VAL A 10 -17.37 -63.04 -3.78
CA VAL A 10 -16.52 -61.94 -3.30
C VAL A 10 -17.01 -60.66 -3.97
N ALA A 11 -17.87 -59.91 -3.27
CA ALA A 11 -18.19 -58.54 -3.63
C ALA A 11 -17.03 -57.65 -3.17
N THR A 12 -16.10 -57.36 -4.07
CA THR A 12 -15.08 -56.32 -3.87
C THR A 12 -15.78 -54.96 -3.94
N ILE A 13 -16.19 -54.44 -2.79
CA ILE A 13 -16.58 -53.04 -2.66
C ILE A 13 -15.29 -52.23 -2.78
N LEU A 14 -15.01 -51.72 -3.98
CA LEU A 14 -14.06 -50.63 -4.19
C LEU A 14 -14.71 -49.35 -3.66
N LEU A 15 -14.55 -49.11 -2.36
CA LEU A 15 -14.66 -47.77 -1.79
C LEU A 15 -13.50 -46.95 -2.35
N PHE A 16 -13.70 -46.34 -3.51
CA PHE A 16 -12.91 -45.17 -3.87
C PHE A 16 -13.36 -44.05 -2.94
N SER A 17 -12.71 -43.94 -1.79
CA SER A 17 -12.62 -42.66 -1.10
C SER A 17 -11.94 -41.71 -2.07
N PHE A 18 -12.73 -40.90 -2.78
CA PHE A 18 -12.25 -39.64 -3.32
C PHE A 18 -11.85 -38.80 -2.11
N THR A 19 -10.63 -39.00 -1.61
CA THR A 19 -9.94 -37.90 -0.96
C THR A 19 -9.72 -36.89 -2.08
N PRO A 20 -10.41 -35.73 -2.08
CA PRO A 20 -10.02 -34.66 -2.98
C PRO A 20 -8.51 -34.47 -2.81
N ALA A 21 -7.79 -34.36 -3.93
CA ALA A 21 -6.40 -33.98 -3.85
C ALA A 21 -6.38 -32.62 -3.15
N ILE A 22 -5.88 -32.58 -1.92
CA ILE A 22 -5.61 -31.31 -1.23
C ILE A 22 -4.64 -30.58 -2.16
N GLY A 23 -5.08 -29.48 -2.75
CA GLY A 23 -4.23 -28.65 -3.59
C GLY A 23 -3.01 -28.24 -2.77
N GLN A 24 -1.82 -28.28 -3.35
CA GLN A 24 -0.72 -27.50 -2.78
C GLN A 24 -1.00 -26.05 -3.17
N ALA A 25 -0.94 -25.12 -2.22
CA ALA A 25 -0.90 -23.70 -2.57
C ALA A 25 0.37 -23.45 -3.39
N ASP A 26 0.18 -23.28 -4.70
CA ASP A 26 1.21 -22.92 -5.66
C ASP A 26 0.89 -21.50 -6.16
N PRO A 27 1.58 -20.47 -5.65
CA PRO A 27 1.33 -19.08 -6.03
C PRO A 27 1.49 -18.83 -7.52
N THR A 28 2.35 -19.59 -8.21
CA THR A 28 2.48 -19.50 -9.67
C THR A 28 1.26 -20.05 -10.39
N LEU A 29 0.69 -21.17 -9.90
CA LEU A 29 -0.55 -21.71 -10.43
C LEU A 29 -1.72 -20.74 -10.22
N SER A 30 -1.85 -20.18 -9.00
CA SER A 30 -2.85 -19.15 -8.69
C SER A 30 -2.72 -17.91 -9.56
N ALA A 31 -1.50 -17.42 -9.80
CA ALA A 31 -1.23 -16.29 -10.68
C ALA A 31 -1.50 -16.59 -12.17
N ASN A 32 -1.40 -17.86 -12.59
CA ASN A 32 -1.83 -18.28 -13.93
C ASN A 32 -3.35 -18.26 -14.05
N TRP A 33 -4.04 -18.79 -13.04
CA TRP A 33 -5.50 -18.73 -12.99
C TRP A 33 -6.02 -17.29 -13.00
N LEU A 34 -5.42 -16.38 -12.21
CA LEU A 34 -5.79 -14.96 -12.23
C LEU A 34 -5.69 -14.37 -13.64
N ASN A 35 -4.58 -14.59 -14.35
CA ASN A 35 -4.45 -14.08 -15.72
C ASN A 35 -5.51 -14.61 -16.69
N GLU A 36 -6.04 -15.83 -16.49
CA GLU A 36 -7.14 -16.35 -17.29
C GLU A 36 -8.48 -15.63 -17.02
N GLN A 37 -8.60 -14.94 -15.89
CA GLN A 37 -9.78 -14.13 -15.53
C GLN A 37 -9.74 -12.72 -16.10
N GLN A 38 -8.64 -12.32 -16.76
CA GLN A 38 -8.50 -10.98 -17.33
C GLN A 38 -9.48 -10.79 -18.50
N ALA A 39 -10.23 -9.69 -18.48
CA ALA A 39 -11.10 -9.32 -19.59
C ALA A 39 -10.30 -8.85 -20.81
N GLU A 40 -10.92 -8.83 -21.99
CA GLU A 40 -10.27 -8.40 -23.26
C GLU A 40 -9.73 -6.97 -23.20
N ASN A 41 -10.30 -6.10 -22.36
CA ASN A 41 -9.84 -4.72 -22.17
C ASN A 41 -8.65 -4.60 -21.21
N GLY A 42 -8.16 -5.70 -20.62
CA GLY A 42 -7.06 -5.72 -19.66
C GLY A 42 -7.49 -5.64 -18.19
N SER A 43 -8.76 -5.34 -17.90
CA SER A 43 -9.27 -5.22 -16.53
C SER A 43 -9.59 -6.57 -15.89
N PHE A 44 -9.75 -6.56 -14.57
CA PHE A 44 -10.36 -7.64 -13.79
C PHE A 44 -11.72 -7.18 -13.27
N GLY A 45 -12.79 -7.79 -13.77
CA GLY A 45 -14.16 -7.41 -13.42
C GLY A 45 -14.62 -6.04 -13.93
N ASN A 46 -13.81 -5.33 -14.73
CA ASN A 46 -14.02 -3.93 -15.09
C ASN A 46 -14.10 -2.99 -13.86
N GLU A 47 -13.38 -3.35 -12.79
CA GLU A 47 -13.31 -2.62 -11.52
C GLU A 47 -11.87 -2.17 -11.27
N VAL A 48 -11.68 -0.91 -10.87
CA VAL A 48 -10.33 -0.35 -10.65
C VAL A 48 -9.64 -1.02 -9.47
N GLY A 49 -10.33 -1.10 -8.32
CA GLY A 49 -9.80 -1.75 -7.13
C GLY A 49 -9.40 -3.20 -7.37
N ALA A 50 -10.24 -3.98 -8.08
CA ALA A 50 -9.93 -5.37 -8.41
C ALA A 50 -8.70 -5.49 -9.33
N THR A 51 -8.62 -4.64 -10.35
CA THR A 51 -7.52 -4.65 -11.30
C THR A 51 -6.19 -4.30 -10.63
N ALA A 52 -6.18 -3.26 -9.81
CA ALA A 52 -5.02 -2.88 -9.01
C ALA A 52 -4.63 -3.96 -8.00
N PHE A 53 -5.60 -4.57 -7.32
CA PHE A 53 -5.31 -5.63 -6.35
C PHE A 53 -4.73 -6.89 -6.98
N VAL A 54 -5.19 -7.27 -8.18
CA VAL A 54 -4.58 -8.35 -8.95
C VAL A 54 -3.16 -8.00 -9.38
N LEU A 55 -2.87 -6.75 -9.79
CA LEU A 55 -1.51 -6.33 -10.11
C LEU A 55 -0.55 -6.50 -8.91
N ILE A 56 -0.98 -6.10 -7.71
CA ILE A 56 -0.22 -6.32 -6.46
C ILE A 56 0.09 -7.81 -6.26
N ALA A 57 -0.93 -8.67 -6.41
CA ALA A 57 -0.77 -10.11 -6.27
C ALA A 57 0.22 -10.70 -7.29
N LEU A 58 0.10 -10.31 -8.56
CA LEU A 58 0.99 -10.77 -9.63
C LEU A 58 2.44 -10.28 -9.42
N SER A 59 2.64 -9.05 -8.94
CA SER A 59 3.95 -8.52 -8.59
C SER A 59 4.66 -9.34 -7.51
N SER A 60 3.94 -9.88 -6.52
CA SER A 60 4.56 -10.71 -5.47
C SER A 60 5.19 -12.01 -5.98
N VAL A 61 4.82 -12.44 -7.19
CA VAL A 61 5.41 -13.59 -7.88
C VAL A 61 6.17 -13.19 -9.15
N GLU A 62 6.61 -11.93 -9.21
CA GLU A 62 7.40 -11.35 -10.31
C GLU A 62 6.73 -11.50 -11.69
N LYS A 63 5.39 -11.47 -11.73
CA LYS A 63 4.62 -11.65 -12.95
C LYS A 63 4.06 -10.32 -13.44
N GLU A 64 4.55 -9.86 -14.58
CA GLU A 64 4.08 -8.62 -15.21
C GLU A 64 2.70 -8.76 -15.86
N ASN A 65 1.93 -7.67 -15.86
CA ASN A 65 0.68 -7.56 -16.60
C ASN A 65 0.50 -6.15 -17.18
N SER A 66 1.19 -5.89 -18.30
CA SER A 66 1.17 -4.57 -18.96
C SER A 66 -0.21 -4.15 -19.45
N ALA A 67 -1.07 -5.10 -19.83
CA ALA A 67 -2.44 -4.82 -20.28
C ALA A 67 -3.33 -4.26 -19.14
N ALA A 68 -3.18 -4.79 -17.93
CA ALA A 68 -3.89 -4.25 -16.76
C ALA A 68 -3.37 -2.86 -16.37
N LEU A 69 -2.05 -2.63 -16.45
CA LEU A 69 -1.45 -1.31 -16.23
C LEU A 69 -1.91 -0.27 -17.26
N GLU A 70 -1.92 -0.64 -18.55
CA GLU A 70 -2.42 0.21 -19.63
C GLU A 70 -3.90 0.55 -19.41
N TRP A 71 -4.73 -0.44 -19.07
CA TRP A 71 -6.13 -0.19 -18.74
C TRP A 71 -6.26 0.77 -17.56
N LEU A 72 -5.50 0.56 -16.48
CA LEU A 72 -5.53 1.43 -15.30
C LEU A 72 -5.18 2.88 -15.66
N SER A 73 -4.21 3.12 -16.55
CA SER A 73 -3.84 4.49 -16.96
C SER A 73 -4.93 5.23 -17.75
N THR A 74 -5.98 4.54 -18.20
CA THR A 74 -7.09 5.16 -18.95
C THR A 74 -8.29 5.54 -18.08
N GLN A 75 -8.22 5.31 -16.77
CA GLN A 75 -9.33 5.55 -15.86
C GLN A 75 -9.45 7.02 -15.45
N ASP A 76 -10.67 7.45 -15.14
CA ASP A 76 -10.94 8.79 -14.58
C ASP A 76 -10.81 8.76 -13.05
N PHE A 77 -9.60 9.08 -12.57
CA PHE A 77 -9.24 9.04 -11.16
C PHE A 77 -10.03 10.01 -10.27
N SER A 78 -10.63 11.06 -10.87
CA SER A 78 -11.42 12.04 -10.11
C SER A 78 -12.69 11.44 -9.49
N THR A 79 -13.21 10.39 -10.12
CA THR A 79 -14.46 9.74 -9.72
C THR A 79 -14.27 8.61 -8.72
N LEU A 80 -13.05 8.11 -8.57
CA LEU A 80 -12.76 6.91 -7.78
C LEU A 80 -12.86 7.16 -6.27
N ALA A 81 -13.11 6.09 -5.52
CA ALA A 81 -13.04 6.12 -4.07
C ALA A 81 -11.60 6.02 -3.57
N LEU A 82 -11.38 6.37 -2.29
CA LEU A 82 -10.03 6.39 -1.71
C LEU A 82 -9.34 5.02 -1.73
N ASP A 83 -10.07 3.93 -1.50
CA ASP A 83 -9.56 2.56 -1.56
C ASP A 83 -9.05 2.19 -2.96
N GLU A 84 -9.80 2.54 -4.01
CA GLU A 84 -9.39 2.29 -5.40
C GLU A 84 -8.13 3.06 -5.78
N LEU A 85 -8.04 4.33 -5.36
CA LEU A 85 -6.83 5.15 -5.55
C LEU A 85 -5.64 4.57 -4.78
N SER A 86 -5.86 4.15 -3.54
CA SER A 86 -4.83 3.57 -2.67
C SER A 86 -4.29 2.26 -3.24
N LEU A 87 -5.16 1.34 -3.67
CA LEU A 87 -4.75 0.12 -4.34
C LEU A 87 -4.00 0.40 -5.63
N SER A 88 -4.45 1.38 -6.41
CA SER A 88 -3.76 1.79 -7.64
C SER A 88 -2.33 2.24 -7.34
N LEU A 89 -2.12 3.09 -6.33
CA LEU A 89 -0.80 3.54 -5.94
C LEU A 89 0.11 2.39 -5.45
N ILE A 90 -0.43 1.50 -4.60
CA ILE A 90 0.33 0.31 -4.15
C ILE A 90 0.68 -0.58 -5.36
N ALA A 91 -0.22 -0.75 -6.31
CA ALA A 91 0.02 -1.51 -7.53
C ALA A 91 1.14 -0.89 -8.37
N LEU A 92 1.14 0.43 -8.56
CA LEU A 92 2.19 1.14 -9.32
C LEU A 92 3.57 0.96 -8.67
N VAL A 93 3.67 1.09 -7.35
CA VAL A 93 4.93 0.82 -6.63
C VAL A 93 5.33 -0.64 -6.82
N ALA A 94 4.40 -1.58 -6.60
CA ALA A 94 4.66 -3.02 -6.75
C ALA A 94 5.07 -3.41 -8.17
N THR A 95 4.71 -2.64 -9.20
CA THR A 95 5.10 -2.85 -10.60
C THR A 95 6.27 -1.96 -11.03
N ASN A 96 6.95 -1.28 -10.11
CA ASN A 96 8.03 -0.33 -10.39
C ASN A 96 7.64 0.73 -11.44
N THR A 97 6.39 1.16 -11.41
CA THR A 97 5.86 2.20 -12.30
C THR A 97 5.99 3.56 -11.64
N ASP A 98 6.56 4.52 -12.37
CA ASP A 98 6.72 5.90 -11.89
C ASP A 98 5.34 6.55 -11.68
N ILE A 99 5.03 6.84 -10.42
CA ILE A 99 3.76 7.44 -10.00
C ILE A 99 3.64 8.88 -10.48
N SER A 100 4.76 9.62 -10.54
CA SER A 100 4.75 11.07 -10.81
C SER A 100 4.30 11.39 -12.24
N SER A 101 4.61 10.50 -13.18
CA SER A 101 4.19 10.61 -14.58
C SER A 101 2.96 9.78 -14.91
N PHE A 102 2.44 8.99 -13.97
CA PHE A 102 1.28 8.15 -14.21
C PHE A 102 0.01 8.99 -14.28
N ALA A 103 -0.72 8.89 -15.40
CA ALA A 103 -1.96 9.62 -15.65
C ALA A 103 -1.84 11.13 -15.38
N ASP A 104 -0.75 11.74 -15.87
CA ASP A 104 -0.45 13.17 -15.72
C ASP A 104 -0.48 13.67 -14.26
N GLY A 105 -0.22 12.79 -13.29
CA GLY A 105 -0.23 13.10 -11.85
C GLY A 105 -1.62 13.16 -11.20
N GLU A 106 -2.70 12.92 -11.96
CA GLU A 106 -4.07 13.01 -11.45
C GLU A 106 -4.35 12.00 -10.32
N LEU A 107 -3.76 10.80 -10.41
CA LEU A 107 -3.95 9.76 -9.39
C LEU A 107 -3.51 10.23 -8.00
N LEU A 108 -2.29 10.76 -7.88
CA LEU A 108 -1.73 11.21 -6.61
C LEU A 108 -2.47 12.44 -6.06
N ALA A 109 -2.88 13.37 -6.94
CA ALA A 109 -3.66 14.55 -6.55
C ALA A 109 -5.02 14.17 -5.96
N ASN A 110 -5.77 13.29 -6.64
CA ASN A 110 -7.09 12.83 -6.18
C ASN A 110 -7.00 11.99 -4.91
N TYR A 111 -5.95 11.17 -4.79
CA TYR A 111 -5.66 10.42 -3.57
C TYR A 111 -5.45 11.36 -2.37
N SER A 112 -4.57 12.35 -2.53
CA SER A 112 -4.22 13.32 -1.49
C SER A 112 -5.44 14.12 -1.04
N GLU A 113 -6.30 14.53 -1.97
CA GLU A 113 -7.57 15.19 -1.63
C GLU A 113 -8.46 14.30 -0.76
N LYS A 114 -8.67 13.04 -1.15
CA LYS A 114 -9.59 12.13 -0.43
C LYS A 114 -9.03 11.66 0.91
N MET A 115 -7.70 11.58 1.07
CA MET A 115 -7.06 11.32 2.37
C MET A 115 -7.40 12.39 3.42
N ARG A 116 -7.64 13.63 2.99
CA ARG A 116 -7.99 14.76 3.86
C ARG A 116 -9.48 14.85 4.19
N ALA A 117 -10.34 14.07 3.52
CA ALA A 117 -11.78 14.12 3.73
C ALA A 117 -12.12 13.77 5.19
N GLU A 118 -12.99 14.55 5.84
CA GLU A 118 -13.37 14.30 7.25
C GLU A 118 -14.12 12.97 7.38
N ASP A 119 -15.08 12.71 6.49
CA ASP A 119 -15.92 11.52 6.47
C ASP A 119 -15.35 10.47 5.50
N VAL A 120 -14.58 9.53 6.05
CA VAL A 120 -13.97 8.42 5.30
C VAL A 120 -14.22 7.12 6.04
N ARG A 121 -14.50 6.06 5.30
CA ARG A 121 -14.61 4.72 5.87
C ARG A 121 -13.25 4.26 6.41
N ALA A 122 -13.29 3.46 7.47
CA ALA A 122 -12.07 3.03 8.16
C ALA A 122 -11.16 2.19 7.27
N ASP A 123 -11.73 1.23 6.53
CA ASP A 123 -11.01 0.37 5.59
C ASP A 123 -10.32 1.17 4.48
N HIS A 124 -11.04 2.13 3.89
CA HIS A 124 -10.49 3.01 2.86
C HIS A 124 -9.34 3.86 3.40
N PHE A 125 -9.47 4.40 4.61
CA PHE A 125 -8.43 5.21 5.23
C PHE A 125 -7.20 4.40 5.62
N CYS A 126 -7.39 3.22 6.21
CA CYS A 126 -6.30 2.32 6.57
C CYS A 126 -5.53 1.87 5.33
N LEU A 127 -6.22 1.56 4.23
CA LEU A 127 -5.59 1.28 2.94
C LEU A 127 -4.85 2.50 2.36
N GLY A 128 -5.40 3.70 2.58
CA GLY A 128 -4.72 4.95 2.27
C GLY A 128 -3.41 5.10 3.02
N LEU A 129 -3.36 4.83 4.32
CA LEU A 129 -2.10 4.88 5.09
C LEU A 129 -1.09 3.83 4.66
N ILE A 130 -1.54 2.62 4.30
CA ILE A 130 -0.69 1.60 3.68
C ILE A 130 -0.08 2.14 2.39
N ALA A 131 -0.87 2.79 1.53
CA ALA A 131 -0.37 3.39 0.30
C ALA A 131 0.66 4.50 0.58
N ARG A 132 0.47 5.36 1.60
CA ARG A 132 1.49 6.36 2.00
C ARG A 132 2.81 5.68 2.33
N PHE A 133 2.77 4.69 3.20
CA PHE A 133 3.96 3.95 3.61
C PHE A 133 4.67 3.28 2.42
N VAL A 134 3.90 2.65 1.54
CA VAL A 134 4.44 2.00 0.32
C VAL A 134 5.07 3.03 -0.64
N MET A 135 4.57 4.26 -0.67
CA MET A 135 5.16 5.36 -1.45
C MET A 135 6.30 6.09 -0.73
N ASP A 136 6.70 5.64 0.45
CA ASP A 136 7.67 6.34 1.33
C ASP A 136 7.22 7.78 1.70
N ILE A 137 5.90 7.95 1.84
CA ILE A 137 5.29 9.21 2.23
C ILE A 137 5.00 9.20 3.73
N ALA A 138 5.45 10.23 4.44
CA ALA A 138 5.23 10.35 5.88
C ALA A 138 3.74 10.37 6.27
N ILE A 139 3.43 9.66 7.37
CA ILE A 139 2.10 9.65 8.00
C ILE A 139 2.07 10.72 9.10
N SER A 140 1.16 11.69 8.98
CA SER A 140 1.09 12.82 9.90
C SER A 140 0.44 12.45 11.24
N GLN A 141 0.68 13.24 12.29
CA GLN A 141 0.03 13.04 13.59
C GLN A 141 -1.50 13.11 13.51
N SER A 142 -2.07 13.98 12.68
CA SER A 142 -3.52 14.05 12.51
C SER A 142 -4.09 12.79 11.84
N GLN A 143 -3.33 12.17 10.92
CA GLN A 143 -3.68 10.89 10.33
C GLN A 143 -3.61 9.74 11.35
N MET A 144 -2.60 9.75 12.21
CA MET A 144 -2.48 8.78 13.31
C MET A 144 -3.61 8.93 14.34
N ASP A 145 -3.96 10.16 14.72
CA ASP A 145 -5.08 10.44 15.62
C ASP A 145 -6.41 9.95 15.01
N LYS A 146 -6.58 10.13 13.69
CA LYS A 146 -7.74 9.62 12.96
C LYS A 146 -7.77 8.10 12.89
N LEU A 147 -6.65 7.45 12.61
CA LEU A 147 -6.53 5.98 12.65
C LEU A 147 -6.95 5.44 14.02
N ASN A 148 -6.42 6.03 15.10
CA ASN A 148 -6.76 5.64 16.46
C ASN A 148 -8.25 5.79 16.78
N SER A 149 -8.94 6.75 16.16
CA SER A 149 -10.36 6.99 16.37
C SER A 149 -11.28 5.91 15.79
N PHE A 150 -10.77 5.05 14.91
CA PHE A 150 -11.55 3.94 14.33
C PHE A 150 -11.62 2.70 15.22
N PHE A 151 -10.69 2.54 16.16
CA PHE A 151 -10.61 1.35 17.00
C PHE A 151 -11.64 1.38 18.14
N ASN A 152 -12.39 0.29 18.26
CA ASN A 152 -13.26 0.02 19.41
C ASN A 152 -12.43 -0.37 20.64
N GLU A 153 -13.07 -0.40 21.82
CA GLU A 153 -12.40 -0.77 23.09
C GLU A 153 -11.80 -2.19 23.09
N ASP A 154 -12.32 -3.10 22.26
CA ASP A 154 -11.81 -4.46 22.13
C ASP A 154 -10.67 -4.61 21.10
N GLY A 155 -10.30 -3.53 20.41
CA GLY A 155 -9.30 -3.54 19.35
C GLY A 155 -9.85 -3.88 17.96
N SER A 156 -11.16 -4.13 17.83
CA SER A 156 -11.79 -4.29 16.52
C SER A 156 -12.00 -2.96 15.82
N VAL A 157 -12.17 -3.02 14.50
CA VAL A 157 -12.57 -1.88 13.68
C VAL A 157 -13.78 -2.28 12.84
N GLY A 158 -14.83 -1.46 12.86
CA GLY A 158 -15.94 -1.57 11.93
C GLY A 158 -15.73 -0.68 10.70
N ILE A 159 -16.51 -0.90 9.64
CA ILE A 159 -16.41 -0.14 8.38
C ILE A 159 -16.54 1.38 8.60
N THR A 160 -17.37 1.77 9.56
CA THR A 160 -17.51 3.16 10.03
C THR A 160 -17.32 3.23 11.55
N THR A 161 -17.11 4.43 12.09
CA THR A 161 -16.90 4.63 13.53
C THR A 161 -18.08 4.09 14.33
N ASN A 162 -17.80 3.22 15.32
CA ASN A 162 -18.77 2.50 16.15
C ASN A 162 -19.66 1.48 15.39
N ALA A 163 -19.31 1.09 14.16
CA ALA A 163 -19.97 -0.02 13.50
C ALA A 163 -19.55 -1.37 14.12
N GLU A 164 -20.30 -2.42 13.79
CA GLU A 164 -19.92 -3.80 14.11
C GLU A 164 -18.54 -4.12 13.51
N ALA A 165 -17.80 -4.96 14.23
CA ALA A 165 -16.45 -5.35 13.86
C ALA A 165 -16.44 -6.05 12.49
N ASP A 166 -15.51 -5.63 11.63
CA ASP A 166 -15.27 -6.23 10.32
C ASP A 166 -13.82 -6.75 10.27
N VAL A 167 -13.64 -8.02 9.93
CA VAL A 167 -12.34 -8.69 10.03
C VAL A 167 -11.34 -8.18 8.99
N ILE A 168 -11.79 -7.88 7.78
CA ILE A 168 -10.94 -7.33 6.72
C ILE A 168 -10.50 -5.91 7.09
N THR A 169 -11.43 -5.07 7.54
CA THR A 169 -11.18 -3.71 7.99
C THR A 169 -10.18 -3.71 9.14
N THR A 170 -10.39 -4.56 10.15
CA THR A 170 -9.46 -4.68 11.28
C THR A 170 -8.06 -5.10 10.82
N SER A 171 -7.97 -6.04 9.88
CA SER A 171 -6.70 -6.52 9.32
C SER A 171 -5.95 -5.44 8.53
N LEU A 172 -6.65 -4.64 7.73
CA LEU A 172 -6.09 -3.48 7.03
C LEU A 172 -5.60 -2.43 8.03
N CYS A 173 -6.38 -2.15 9.07
CA CYS A 173 -5.99 -1.16 10.07
C CYS A 173 -4.83 -1.64 10.96
N ILE A 174 -4.65 -2.94 11.17
CA ILE A 174 -3.43 -3.49 11.78
C ILE A 174 -2.20 -3.20 10.91
N GLN A 175 -2.27 -3.42 9.60
CA GLN A 175 -1.18 -3.07 8.69
C GLN A 175 -0.90 -1.55 8.71
N ALA A 176 -1.94 -0.71 8.79
CA ALA A 176 -1.78 0.74 8.95
C ALA A 176 -1.15 1.13 10.31
N LEU A 177 -1.44 0.42 11.41
CA LEU A 177 -0.80 0.62 12.71
C LEU A 177 0.69 0.31 12.64
N VAL A 178 1.07 -0.78 11.96
CA VAL A 178 2.47 -1.13 11.71
C VAL A 178 3.15 -0.05 10.87
N ALA A 179 2.52 0.33 9.75
CA ALA A 179 3.03 1.36 8.83
C ALA A 179 3.26 2.73 9.49
N SER A 180 2.43 3.08 10.47
CA SER A 180 2.52 4.34 11.23
C SER A 180 3.40 4.23 12.48
N GLU A 181 4.02 3.07 12.72
CA GLU A 181 4.79 2.77 13.93
C GLU A 181 3.99 2.98 15.25
N GLN A 182 2.66 3.00 15.17
CA GLN A 182 1.75 3.20 16.29
C GLN A 182 1.50 1.90 17.05
N SER A 183 2.50 1.48 17.81
CA SER A 183 2.54 0.19 18.50
C SER A 183 1.52 0.00 19.64
N THR A 184 0.84 1.04 20.13
CA THR A 184 0.05 0.94 21.38
C THR A 184 -1.29 0.22 21.23
N LEU A 185 -1.93 0.30 20.05
CA LEU A 185 -3.20 -0.37 19.76
C LEU A 185 -3.01 -1.76 19.15
N LEU A 186 -1.83 -2.02 18.58
CA LEU A 186 -1.52 -3.27 17.87
C LEU A 186 -1.79 -4.53 18.72
N PRO A 187 -1.35 -4.63 20.00
CA PRO A 187 -1.65 -5.81 20.82
C PRO A 187 -3.14 -6.05 21.06
N GLN A 188 -3.95 -4.98 21.12
CA GLN A 188 -5.40 -5.10 21.32
C GLN A 188 -6.09 -5.59 20.05
N ALA A 189 -5.71 -5.06 18.90
CA ALA A 189 -6.24 -5.48 17.61
C ALA A 189 -5.88 -6.94 17.28
N LEU A 190 -4.65 -7.37 17.57
CA LEU A 190 -4.25 -8.78 17.46
C LEU A 190 -5.03 -9.66 18.46
N ALA A 191 -5.21 -9.20 19.70
CA ALA A 191 -6.02 -9.95 20.68
C ALA A 191 -7.48 -10.13 20.22
N PHE A 192 -8.07 -9.13 19.55
CA PHE A 192 -9.38 -9.26 18.93
C PHE A 192 -9.38 -10.37 17.86
N LEU A 193 -8.48 -10.31 16.88
CA LEU A 193 -8.40 -11.33 15.82
C LEU A 193 -8.21 -12.74 16.39
N GLN A 194 -7.39 -12.88 17.43
CA GLN A 194 -7.19 -14.16 18.12
C GLN A 194 -8.46 -14.65 18.82
N SER A 195 -9.28 -13.74 19.36
CA SER A 195 -10.51 -14.09 20.08
C SER A 195 -11.65 -14.60 19.18
N ILE A 196 -11.64 -14.20 17.91
CA ILE A 196 -12.67 -14.58 16.91
C ILE A 196 -12.21 -15.70 15.97
N GLN A 197 -10.95 -16.15 16.10
CA GLN A 197 -10.38 -17.22 15.29
C GLN A 197 -11.21 -18.51 15.43
N LYS A 198 -11.47 -19.19 14.30
CA LYS A 198 -12.25 -20.42 14.27
C LYS A 198 -11.40 -21.63 14.66
N PRO A 199 -12.01 -22.77 15.06
CA PRO A 199 -11.26 -23.96 15.47
C PRO A 199 -10.34 -24.56 14.40
N ASP A 200 -10.58 -24.26 13.13
CA ASP A 200 -9.75 -24.68 12.00
C ASP A 200 -8.51 -23.79 11.80
N GLY A 201 -8.38 -22.68 12.53
CA GLY A 201 -7.31 -21.70 12.41
C GLY A 201 -7.62 -20.50 11.51
N GLY A 202 -8.76 -20.51 10.81
CA GLY A 202 -9.15 -19.43 9.90
C GLY A 202 -10.07 -18.37 10.52
N TRP A 203 -10.53 -17.48 9.65
CA TRP A 203 -11.45 -16.38 9.98
C TRP A 203 -12.55 -16.24 8.93
N SER A 204 -13.64 -15.61 9.35
CA SER A 204 -14.76 -15.20 8.50
C SER A 204 -14.82 -13.69 8.39
N ILE A 205 -15.35 -13.14 7.28
CA ILE A 205 -15.55 -11.70 7.09
C ILE A 205 -16.39 -11.12 8.24
N ASP A 206 -17.54 -11.74 8.49
CA ASP A 206 -18.36 -11.46 9.67
C ASP A 206 -17.85 -12.31 10.84
N PRO A 207 -17.37 -11.70 11.94
CA PRO A 207 -16.79 -12.44 13.05
C PRO A 207 -17.78 -13.40 13.74
N THR A 208 -19.09 -13.24 13.52
CA THR A 208 -20.14 -14.08 14.11
C THR A 208 -20.39 -15.38 13.34
N GLU A 209 -19.92 -15.49 12.09
CA GLU A 209 -20.07 -16.72 11.30
C GLU A 209 -19.26 -17.88 11.90
N GLU A 210 -19.75 -19.11 11.77
CA GLU A 210 -19.08 -20.29 12.37
C GLU A 210 -17.99 -20.88 11.48
N VAL A 211 -17.95 -20.53 10.20
CA VAL A 211 -17.12 -21.15 9.16
C VAL A 211 -16.16 -20.11 8.61
N SER A 212 -14.88 -20.48 8.49
CA SER A 212 -13.85 -19.64 7.88
C SER A 212 -14.09 -19.42 6.38
N ASP A 213 -13.52 -18.34 5.84
CA ASP A 213 -13.51 -18.06 4.41
C ASP A 213 -12.11 -17.64 3.93
N PRO A 214 -11.78 -17.83 2.63
CA PRO A 214 -10.43 -17.60 2.14
C PRO A 214 -10.02 -16.13 2.17
N LEU A 215 -10.95 -15.20 1.99
CA LEU A 215 -10.66 -13.78 1.89
C LEU A 215 -10.27 -13.19 3.24
N ALA A 216 -11.12 -13.39 4.26
CA ALA A 216 -10.83 -12.94 5.61
C ALA A 216 -9.58 -13.61 6.17
N THR A 217 -9.42 -14.93 5.93
CA THR A 217 -8.22 -15.66 6.36
C THR A 217 -6.96 -15.08 5.71
N ALA A 218 -6.97 -14.80 4.41
CA ALA A 218 -5.83 -14.19 3.73
C ALA A 218 -5.50 -12.78 4.26
N PHE A 219 -6.50 -11.92 4.48
CA PHE A 219 -6.27 -10.59 5.04
C PHE A 219 -5.71 -10.62 6.46
N VAL A 220 -6.23 -11.50 7.32
CA VAL A 220 -5.67 -11.68 8.67
C VAL A 220 -4.22 -12.16 8.57
N MET A 221 -3.93 -13.14 7.73
CA MET A 221 -2.55 -13.62 7.55
C MET A 221 -1.60 -12.52 7.05
N GLN A 222 -2.05 -11.62 6.16
CA GLN A 222 -1.24 -10.44 5.77
C GLN A 222 -1.00 -9.49 6.95
N ALA A 223 -2.00 -9.29 7.82
CA ALA A 223 -1.83 -8.48 9.04
C ALA A 223 -0.84 -9.13 10.02
N LEU A 224 -0.86 -10.45 10.16
CA LEU A 224 0.10 -11.21 10.96
C LEU A 224 1.52 -11.10 10.39
N ILE A 225 1.69 -11.22 9.06
CA ILE A 225 2.99 -11.01 8.39
C ILE A 225 3.52 -9.60 8.67
N ALA A 226 2.68 -8.58 8.46
CA ALA A 226 3.06 -7.19 8.71
C ALA A 226 3.46 -6.95 10.18
N SER A 227 2.81 -7.63 11.12
CA SER A 227 3.08 -7.53 12.56
C SER A 227 4.20 -8.45 13.05
N GLU A 228 4.88 -9.15 12.14
CA GLU A 228 5.93 -10.15 12.45
C GLU A 228 5.46 -11.31 13.36
N GLU A 229 4.16 -11.62 13.36
CA GLU A 229 3.57 -12.69 14.15
C GLU A 229 3.87 -14.07 13.54
N SER A 230 4.12 -15.07 14.40
CA SER A 230 4.37 -16.44 13.93
C SER A 230 3.06 -17.19 13.69
N PHE A 231 2.82 -17.67 12.47
CA PHE A 231 1.65 -18.50 12.15
C PHE A 231 1.47 -19.73 13.07
N ALA A 232 2.56 -20.26 13.64
CA ALA A 232 2.49 -21.37 14.59
C ALA A 232 1.74 -21.00 15.88
N ASP A 233 1.87 -19.77 16.35
CA ASP A 233 1.16 -19.25 17.53
C ASP A 233 -0.33 -19.02 17.24
N TRP A 234 -0.67 -18.92 15.96
CA TRP A 234 -2.02 -18.72 15.44
C TRP A 234 -2.64 -20.00 14.87
N GLY A 235 -2.19 -21.18 15.32
CA GLY A 235 -2.82 -22.45 14.92
C GLY A 235 -2.48 -22.93 13.50
N ASN A 236 -1.49 -22.33 12.83
CA ASN A 236 -1.08 -22.62 11.45
C ASN A 236 -2.19 -22.32 10.41
N PRO A 237 -2.66 -21.06 10.32
CA PRO A 237 -3.75 -20.65 9.43
C PRO A 237 -3.47 -20.91 7.95
N GLU A 238 -2.21 -21.10 7.56
CA GLU A 238 -1.83 -21.49 6.20
C GLU A 238 -2.45 -22.83 5.79
N ARG A 239 -2.69 -23.73 6.75
CA ARG A 239 -3.37 -25.01 6.48
C ARG A 239 -4.83 -24.79 6.10
N THR A 240 -5.52 -23.92 6.84
CA THR A 240 -6.90 -23.55 6.56
C THR A 240 -7.02 -22.88 5.21
N LEU A 241 -6.12 -21.93 4.90
CA LEU A 241 -6.14 -21.24 3.62
C LEU A 241 -5.93 -22.20 2.44
N ILE A 242 -5.02 -23.17 2.57
CA ILE A 242 -4.78 -24.23 1.57
C ILE A 242 -6.05 -25.08 1.32
N GLU A 243 -6.92 -25.28 2.31
CA GLU A 243 -8.15 -26.07 2.13
C GLU A 243 -9.16 -25.40 1.17
N PHE A 244 -9.05 -24.08 0.97
CA PHE A 244 -9.86 -23.35 -0.02
C PHE A 244 -9.28 -23.37 -1.43
N ALA A 245 -8.03 -23.84 -1.61
CA ALA A 245 -7.39 -23.88 -2.91
C ALA A 245 -7.95 -25.03 -3.77
N ASP A 246 -8.50 -24.68 -4.94
CA ASP A 246 -8.91 -25.64 -5.96
C ASP A 246 -7.71 -26.11 -6.80
N ALA A 247 -7.88 -27.20 -7.55
CA ALA A 247 -6.84 -27.83 -8.36
C ALA A 247 -6.29 -26.93 -9.48
N ASN A 248 -7.01 -25.86 -9.84
CA ASN A 248 -6.57 -24.85 -10.80
C ASN A 248 -5.79 -23.68 -10.15
N GLY A 249 -5.64 -23.67 -8.82
CA GLY A 249 -4.96 -22.62 -8.06
C GLY A 249 -5.85 -21.50 -7.55
N ALA A 250 -7.15 -21.49 -7.86
CA ALA A 250 -8.08 -20.50 -7.34
C ALA A 250 -8.42 -20.77 -5.87
N PHE A 251 -8.61 -19.71 -5.07
CA PHE A 251 -9.13 -19.81 -3.70
C PHE A 251 -10.63 -19.54 -3.72
N ILE A 252 -11.42 -20.58 -3.46
CA ILE A 252 -12.86 -20.59 -3.74
C ILE A 252 -13.67 -20.52 -2.45
N PHE A 253 -14.69 -19.66 -2.42
CA PHE A 253 -15.69 -19.68 -1.35
C PHE A 253 -16.55 -20.96 -1.41
N ALA A 254 -16.66 -21.66 -0.28
CA ALA A 254 -17.41 -22.91 -0.19
C ALA A 254 -18.94 -22.77 -0.44
N ASP A 255 -19.49 -21.56 -0.27
CA ASP A 255 -20.90 -21.24 -0.49
C ASP A 255 -21.26 -20.97 -1.97
N GLY A 256 -20.27 -20.97 -2.87
CA GLY A 256 -20.46 -20.74 -4.30
C GLY A 256 -20.74 -19.28 -4.66
N ARG A 257 -20.20 -18.32 -3.87
CA ARG A 257 -20.13 -16.90 -4.28
C ARG A 257 -19.56 -16.72 -5.70
N ASP A 258 -19.92 -15.58 -6.30
CA ASP A 258 -19.59 -15.22 -7.67
C ASP A 258 -18.07 -15.31 -7.97
N GLU A 259 -17.73 -15.59 -9.22
CA GLU A 259 -16.38 -15.67 -9.77
C GLU A 259 -15.51 -14.46 -9.39
N PHE A 260 -16.11 -13.27 -9.30
CA PHE A 260 -15.43 -12.07 -8.83
C PHE A 260 -14.84 -12.20 -7.42
N PHE A 261 -15.56 -12.82 -6.47
CA PHE A 261 -15.04 -13.03 -5.12
C PHE A 261 -13.87 -14.02 -5.10
N ASN A 262 -13.86 -14.98 -6.02
CA ASN A 262 -12.75 -15.93 -6.18
C ASN A 262 -11.51 -15.22 -6.75
N VAL A 263 -11.68 -14.26 -7.65
CA VAL A 263 -10.59 -13.38 -8.13
C VAL A 263 -9.95 -12.64 -6.96
N ILE A 264 -10.75 -11.93 -6.17
CA ILE A 264 -10.23 -11.14 -5.04
C ILE A 264 -9.61 -12.03 -3.96
N SER A 265 -10.20 -13.18 -3.64
CA SER A 265 -9.64 -14.13 -2.66
C SER A 265 -8.33 -14.73 -3.12
N THR A 266 -8.24 -15.08 -4.40
CA THR A 266 -6.99 -15.61 -4.98
C THR A 266 -5.91 -14.54 -4.97
N ALA A 267 -6.25 -13.30 -5.34
CA ALA A 267 -5.32 -12.17 -5.28
C ALA A 267 -4.83 -11.90 -3.84
N ALA A 268 -5.72 -11.96 -2.84
CA ALA A 268 -5.34 -11.79 -1.44
C ALA A 268 -4.46 -12.92 -0.89
N ALA A 269 -4.66 -14.16 -1.36
CA ALA A 269 -3.93 -15.33 -0.89
C ALA A 269 -2.50 -15.42 -1.44
N ILE A 270 -2.25 -14.97 -2.68
CA ILE A 270 -0.95 -15.11 -3.34
C ILE A 270 0.20 -14.48 -2.52
N PRO A 271 0.14 -13.20 -2.07
CA PRO A 271 1.20 -12.58 -1.28
C PRO A 271 1.51 -13.32 0.03
N VAL A 272 0.49 -13.87 0.69
CA VAL A 272 0.65 -14.61 1.95
C VAL A 272 1.61 -15.78 1.81
N PHE A 273 1.49 -16.54 0.72
CA PHE A 273 2.39 -17.68 0.44
C PHE A 273 3.79 -17.27 -0.01
N GLN A 274 4.01 -15.98 -0.30
CA GLN A 274 5.33 -15.37 -0.47
C GLN A 274 5.88 -14.79 0.84
N GLY A 275 5.13 -14.89 1.95
CA GLY A 275 5.47 -14.21 3.20
C GLY A 275 5.37 -12.69 3.10
N ALA A 276 4.52 -12.19 2.20
CA ALA A 276 4.32 -10.78 1.94
C ALA A 276 2.97 -10.27 2.47
N SER A 277 2.98 -9.02 2.94
CA SER A 277 1.80 -8.20 3.21
C SER A 277 1.74 -7.04 2.21
N MET A 278 0.75 -6.16 2.32
CA MET A 278 0.74 -4.95 1.47
C MET A 278 1.93 -4.02 1.79
N LEU A 279 2.49 -4.08 2.99
CA LEU A 279 3.67 -3.28 3.36
C LEU A 279 4.96 -3.79 2.69
N SER A 280 4.99 -5.05 2.25
CA SER A 280 6.18 -5.67 1.64
C SER A 280 6.55 -5.08 0.29
N PHE A 281 5.68 -4.26 -0.30
CA PHE A 281 5.92 -3.56 -1.56
C PHE A 281 6.49 -2.16 -1.39
N ALA A 282 6.61 -1.66 -0.14
CA ALA A 282 7.39 -0.45 0.07
C ALA A 282 8.79 -0.66 -0.51
N PRO A 283 9.37 0.33 -1.21
CA PRO A 283 10.75 0.24 -1.63
C PRO A 283 11.55 -0.10 -0.37
N ASN A 284 12.37 -1.15 -0.41
CA ASN A 284 13.35 -1.40 0.65
C ASN A 284 14.06 -0.08 0.81
N THR A 285 13.78 0.68 1.89
CA THR A 285 14.22 2.07 2.08
C THR A 285 15.59 2.15 1.48
N THR A 286 15.65 2.65 0.25
CA THR A 286 16.90 2.72 -0.50
C THR A 286 17.73 3.52 0.44
N GLU A 287 18.83 2.94 0.97
CA GLU A 287 19.70 3.53 1.99
C GLU A 287 19.45 5.02 1.97
N VAL A 288 18.73 5.56 2.98
CA VAL A 288 18.43 6.99 3.06
C VAL A 288 19.69 7.64 2.55
N LEU A 289 19.58 8.52 1.56
CA LEU A 289 20.75 9.23 1.02
C LEU A 289 21.41 10.11 2.10
N SER A 290 21.26 9.80 3.38
CA SER A 290 22.28 9.65 4.44
C SER A 290 23.61 9.00 3.98
N GLY A 291 23.96 9.10 2.70
CA GLY A 291 25.35 9.25 2.34
C GLY A 291 25.89 10.41 3.15
N SER A 292 27.05 10.21 3.79
CA SER A 292 27.79 11.15 4.63
C SER A 292 28.16 12.49 3.97
N ASP A 293 27.62 12.76 2.78
CA ASP A 293 28.05 13.75 1.82
C ASP A 293 26.93 14.73 1.44
N ALA A 294 25.68 14.54 1.92
CA ALA A 294 24.62 15.52 1.74
C ALA A 294 25.04 16.88 2.31
N PRO A 295 24.91 17.99 1.55
CA PRO A 295 25.27 19.31 2.04
C PRO A 295 24.52 19.66 3.33
N THR A 296 25.27 20.02 4.38
CA THR A 296 24.68 20.50 5.63
C THR A 296 23.95 21.82 5.40
N LEU A 297 22.70 21.87 5.82
CA LEU A 297 21.87 23.05 5.78
C LEU A 297 22.29 24.04 6.87
N ASN A 298 22.10 25.32 6.60
CA ASN A 298 22.23 26.33 7.63
C ASN A 298 21.20 26.09 8.74
N ALA A 299 21.57 26.25 10.01
CA ALA A 299 20.67 26.03 11.16
C ALA A 299 19.37 26.86 11.13
N ASN A 300 19.27 27.92 10.32
CA ASN A 300 18.01 28.64 10.13
C ASN A 300 16.97 27.85 9.33
N TRP A 301 17.36 26.82 8.56
CA TRP A 301 16.42 25.88 7.93
C TRP A 301 15.58 25.12 8.96
N LYS A 302 16.08 24.98 10.19
CA LYS A 302 15.30 24.48 11.32
C LYS A 302 13.99 25.24 11.52
N LEU A 303 13.93 26.54 11.21
CA LEU A 303 12.69 27.31 11.29
C LEU A 303 11.61 26.78 10.33
N VAL A 304 12.02 26.38 9.13
CA VAL A 304 11.14 25.78 8.12
C VAL A 304 10.78 24.36 8.57
N GLY A 305 11.77 23.57 8.97
CA GLY A 305 11.57 22.19 9.44
C GLY A 305 10.62 22.12 10.63
N ASP A 306 10.77 23.02 11.63
CA ASP A 306 9.85 23.13 12.77
C ASP A 306 8.42 23.47 12.35
N GLY A 307 8.24 24.22 11.25
CA GLY A 307 6.93 24.51 10.68
C GLY A 307 6.25 23.29 10.07
N PHE A 308 7.05 22.40 9.47
CA PHE A 308 6.61 21.15 8.84
C PHE A 308 6.68 19.93 9.77
N GLN A 309 7.23 20.09 10.98
CA GLN A 309 7.53 19.02 11.94
C GLN A 309 8.51 17.97 11.38
N ILE A 310 9.50 18.41 10.61
CA ILE A 310 10.60 17.57 10.11
C ILE A 310 11.95 18.13 10.55
N GLU A 311 12.96 17.26 10.51
CA GLU A 311 14.35 17.68 10.52
C GLU A 311 14.69 18.31 9.16
N LEU A 312 15.48 19.39 9.17
CA LEU A 312 16.02 20.05 7.98
C LEU A 312 17.42 20.54 8.34
N ASP A 313 18.34 19.60 8.51
CA ASP A 313 19.75 19.85 8.82
C ASP A 313 20.70 19.41 7.69
N THR A 314 20.24 18.57 6.76
CA THR A 314 20.96 18.21 5.51
C THR A 314 20.04 18.24 4.29
N ALA A 315 20.64 18.35 3.09
CA ALA A 315 19.88 18.54 1.84
C ALA A 315 19.01 17.32 1.46
N ASP A 316 19.33 16.13 1.96
CA ASP A 316 18.51 14.93 1.79
C ASP A 316 17.16 15.03 2.50
N ASP A 317 17.05 15.81 3.58
CA ASP A 317 15.80 15.98 4.31
C ASP A 317 14.68 16.62 3.46
N PHE A 318 15.02 17.32 2.37
CA PHE A 318 14.01 17.83 1.45
C PHE A 318 13.25 16.72 0.72
N PHE A 319 13.82 15.52 0.59
CA PHE A 319 13.14 14.36 0.00
C PHE A 319 12.19 13.67 0.99
N THR A 320 11.92 14.29 2.13
CA THR A 320 10.80 13.88 2.98
C THR A 320 9.51 14.49 2.46
N THR A 321 8.42 13.72 2.43
CA THR A 321 7.10 14.29 2.18
C THR A 321 6.59 14.97 3.45
N VAL A 322 6.18 16.22 3.32
CA VAL A 322 5.57 17.00 4.41
C VAL A 322 4.18 17.46 4.04
N VAL A 323 3.45 17.95 5.05
CA VAL A 323 2.13 18.56 4.85
C VAL A 323 2.28 20.06 5.09
N ASP A 324 1.90 20.88 4.10
CA ASP A 324 1.78 22.33 4.22
C ASP A 324 0.91 22.67 5.45
N PRO A 325 1.47 23.35 6.45
CA PRO A 325 0.73 23.65 7.69
C PRO A 325 -0.43 24.64 7.48
N PHE A 326 -0.49 25.33 6.33
CA PHE A 326 -1.52 26.31 6.01
C PHE A 326 -2.63 25.76 5.11
N THR A 327 -2.27 24.96 4.09
CA THR A 327 -3.23 24.44 3.10
C THR A 327 -3.60 22.99 3.37
N GLY A 328 -2.76 22.25 4.09
CA GLY A 328 -2.86 20.80 4.23
C GLY A 328 -2.37 20.04 3.00
N GLU A 329 -1.89 20.73 1.95
CA GLU A 329 -1.33 20.10 0.75
C GLU A 329 -0.05 19.32 1.08
N GLU A 330 0.22 18.24 0.34
CA GLU A 330 1.46 17.50 0.52
C GLU A 330 2.52 18.18 -0.31
N LEU A 331 3.68 18.42 0.30
CA LEU A 331 4.84 18.97 -0.37
C LEU A 331 5.94 17.91 -0.35
N TYR A 332 6.61 17.75 -1.48
CA TYR A 332 7.75 16.84 -1.62
C TYR A 332 8.94 17.54 -2.28
N GLY A 333 10.15 17.27 -1.78
CA GLY A 333 11.37 17.70 -2.45
C GLY A 333 11.47 19.22 -2.58
N ILE A 334 11.52 19.66 -3.83
CA ILE A 334 11.65 21.05 -4.23
C ILE A 334 10.42 21.90 -3.87
N GLU A 335 9.28 21.30 -3.59
CA GLU A 335 8.06 22.01 -3.21
C GLU A 335 8.20 22.71 -1.85
N ILE A 336 8.95 22.12 -0.90
CA ILE A 336 9.27 22.76 0.38
C ILE A 336 10.08 24.04 0.17
N ILE A 337 11.05 24.00 -0.74
CA ILE A 337 11.88 25.15 -1.10
C ILE A 337 11.04 26.22 -1.81
N ASN A 338 10.18 25.81 -2.75
CA ASN A 338 9.29 26.71 -3.47
C ASN A 338 8.31 27.40 -2.52
N TRP A 339 7.68 26.63 -1.63
CA TRP A 339 6.85 27.16 -0.55
C TRP A 339 7.65 28.18 0.28
N THR A 340 8.86 27.83 0.71
CA THR A 340 9.72 28.71 1.53
C THR A 340 9.97 30.06 0.85
N ALA A 341 10.08 30.09 -0.47
CA ALA A 341 10.26 31.31 -1.27
C ALA A 341 9.01 32.19 -1.33
N GLU A 342 7.81 31.62 -1.32
CA GLU A 342 6.55 32.36 -1.47
C GLU A 342 6.14 33.11 -0.19
N TYR A 343 6.52 32.61 0.99
CA TYR A 343 6.14 33.24 2.25
C TYR A 343 7.12 34.34 2.68
N PRO A 344 6.64 35.57 3.00
CA PRO A 344 7.51 36.68 3.39
C PRO A 344 8.41 36.42 4.59
N TYR A 345 7.98 35.56 5.52
CA TYR A 345 8.70 35.27 6.76
C TYR A 345 9.82 34.25 6.58
N THR A 346 9.79 33.45 5.52
CA THR A 346 10.77 32.38 5.25
C THR A 346 11.57 32.66 3.99
N GLY A 347 11.12 33.55 3.11
CA GLY A 347 11.84 33.87 1.87
C GLY A 347 13.27 34.38 2.08
N TYR A 348 13.57 34.96 3.25
CA TYR A 348 14.94 35.35 3.61
C TYR A 348 15.88 34.14 3.74
N ILE A 349 15.35 32.94 4.02
CA ILE A 349 16.12 31.70 4.10
C ILE A 349 16.64 31.31 2.72
N ILE A 350 15.80 31.47 1.68
CA ILE A 350 16.23 31.29 0.29
C ILE A 350 17.32 32.29 -0.06
N GLU A 351 17.10 33.57 0.26
CA GLU A 351 18.02 34.66 -0.08
C GLU A 351 19.40 34.51 0.57
N GLN A 352 19.47 33.96 1.79
CA GLN A 352 20.69 33.94 2.57
C GLN A 352 21.35 32.55 2.65
N TYR A 353 20.58 31.47 2.50
CA TYR A 353 21.02 30.13 2.89
C TYR A 353 20.71 29.01 1.89
N LEU A 354 19.97 29.27 0.80
CA LEU A 354 19.88 28.30 -0.30
C LEU A 354 21.07 28.51 -1.25
N THR A 355 21.92 27.49 -1.38
CA THR A 355 23.08 27.51 -2.27
C THR A 355 22.81 26.69 -3.53
N ALA A 356 23.56 26.98 -4.59
CA ALA A 356 23.52 26.16 -5.80
C ALA A 356 23.99 24.73 -5.53
N ASP A 357 24.93 24.54 -4.61
CA ASP A 357 25.44 23.21 -4.25
C ASP A 357 24.33 22.33 -3.66
N ILE A 358 23.43 22.88 -2.83
CA ILE A 358 22.26 22.16 -2.32
C ILE A 358 21.35 21.74 -3.48
N ILE A 359 20.99 22.67 -4.37
CA ILE A 359 20.09 22.40 -5.50
C ILE A 359 20.68 21.39 -6.47
N LEU A 360 21.98 21.53 -6.81
CA LEU A 360 22.66 20.63 -7.73
C LEU A 360 22.83 19.24 -7.13
N TRP A 361 23.15 19.16 -5.83
CA TRP A 361 23.18 17.87 -5.14
C TRP A 361 21.80 17.20 -5.15
N MET A 362 20.73 17.94 -4.83
CA MET A 362 19.36 17.42 -4.93
C MET A 362 19.03 16.98 -6.37
N ALA A 363 19.46 17.74 -7.38
CA ALA A 363 19.26 17.42 -8.78
C ALA A 363 20.01 16.16 -9.26
N GLU A 364 21.13 15.81 -8.61
CA GLU A 364 21.83 14.55 -8.84
C GLU A 364 21.04 13.35 -8.32
N GLN A 365 20.21 13.55 -7.28
CA GLN A 365 19.32 12.51 -6.74
C GLN A 365 18.00 12.44 -7.52
N ASP A 366 17.42 13.60 -7.86
CA ASP A 366 16.20 13.73 -8.65
C ASP A 366 16.32 14.89 -9.64
N ALA A 367 16.44 14.56 -10.93
CA ALA A 367 16.56 15.55 -12.00
C ALA A 367 15.35 16.51 -12.08
N SER A 368 14.17 16.09 -11.58
CA SER A 368 12.96 16.90 -11.57
C SER A 368 13.12 18.17 -10.71
N VAL A 369 14.06 18.18 -9.75
CA VAL A 369 14.37 19.35 -8.91
C VAL A 369 14.69 20.58 -9.76
N LEU A 370 15.50 20.42 -10.81
CA LEU A 370 15.83 21.54 -11.71
C LEU A 370 14.64 21.90 -12.59
N GLU A 371 13.76 20.97 -12.93
CA GLU A 371 12.57 21.24 -13.73
C GLU A 371 11.50 21.98 -12.92
N ASN A 372 11.41 21.72 -11.63
CA ASN A 372 10.32 22.17 -10.76
C ASN A 372 10.69 23.31 -9.80
N ILE A 373 11.96 23.71 -9.70
CA ILE A 373 12.32 24.91 -8.94
C ILE A 373 11.67 26.17 -9.53
N SER A 374 10.90 26.88 -8.71
CA SER A 374 10.04 27.98 -9.15
C SER A 374 10.85 29.24 -9.51
N ALA A 375 10.29 30.07 -10.40
CA ALA A 375 10.89 31.36 -10.71
C ALA A 375 10.99 32.28 -9.48
N ALA A 376 10.03 32.19 -8.55
CA ALA A 376 10.04 32.95 -7.31
C ALA A 376 11.22 32.56 -6.40
N THR A 377 11.53 31.26 -6.32
CA THR A 377 12.73 30.76 -5.63
C THR A 377 13.99 31.29 -6.29
N LEU A 378 14.11 31.16 -7.61
CA LEU A 378 15.30 31.57 -8.36
C LEU A 378 15.56 33.09 -8.27
N LEU A 379 14.50 33.91 -8.28
CA LEU A 379 14.59 35.37 -8.11
C LEU A 379 15.09 35.80 -6.72
N LYS A 380 14.96 34.93 -5.72
CA LYS A 380 15.42 35.17 -4.35
C LYS A 380 16.86 34.72 -4.13
N MET A 381 17.38 33.79 -4.94
CA MET A 381 18.78 33.38 -4.82
C MET A 381 19.73 34.56 -5.08
N SER A 382 20.90 34.53 -4.44
CA SER A 382 21.95 35.51 -4.76
C SER A 382 22.43 35.34 -6.21
N GLU A 383 22.85 36.44 -6.86
CA GLU A 383 23.38 36.39 -8.23
C GLU A 383 24.56 35.42 -8.36
N GLU A 384 25.39 35.31 -7.31
CA GLU A 384 26.53 34.39 -7.26
C GLU A 384 26.09 32.93 -7.29
N GLU A 385 25.08 32.56 -6.50
CA GLU A 385 24.56 31.19 -6.46
C GLU A 385 23.78 30.87 -7.74
N LEU A 386 22.93 31.78 -8.23
CA LEU A 386 22.16 31.59 -9.46
C LEU A 386 23.09 31.33 -10.67
N ALA A 387 24.23 32.03 -10.75
CA ALA A 387 25.20 31.86 -11.83
C ALA A 387 25.86 30.47 -11.89
N LYS A 388 25.80 29.69 -10.81
CA LYS A 388 26.33 28.31 -10.75
C LYS A 388 25.35 27.27 -11.28
N LEU A 389 24.06 27.59 -11.37
CA LEU A 389 23.02 26.68 -11.88
C LEU A 389 23.09 26.55 -13.42
N PRO A 390 22.46 25.54 -14.04
CA PRO A 390 22.41 25.42 -15.50
C PRO A 390 21.76 26.63 -16.17
N ALA A 391 22.19 26.96 -17.39
CA ALA A 391 21.78 28.19 -18.09
C ALA A 391 20.27 28.25 -18.35
N GLU A 392 19.65 27.11 -18.63
CA GLU A 392 18.20 26.95 -18.79
C GLU A 392 17.43 27.29 -17.52
N VAL A 393 17.98 26.95 -16.34
CA VAL A 393 17.39 27.29 -15.03
C VAL A 393 17.53 28.79 -14.78
N GLN A 394 18.71 29.37 -15.06
CA GLN A 394 18.95 30.81 -14.92
C GLN A 394 17.97 31.65 -15.74
N GLN A 395 17.66 31.24 -16.97
CA GLN A 395 16.73 31.96 -17.85
C GLN A 395 15.31 32.09 -17.29
N ARG A 396 14.87 31.15 -16.43
CA ARG A 396 13.54 31.22 -15.82
C ARG A 396 13.41 32.32 -14.78
N ALA A 397 14.51 32.71 -14.12
CA ALA A 397 14.54 33.86 -13.23
C ALA A 397 14.34 35.19 -13.99
N THR A 398 14.71 35.25 -15.26
CA THR A 398 14.60 36.48 -16.07
C THR A 398 13.31 36.57 -16.89
N ASN A 399 12.60 35.46 -17.07
CA ASN A 399 11.42 35.37 -17.93
C ASN A 399 10.08 35.51 -17.16
N SER A 400 10.13 35.88 -15.88
CA SER A 400 8.98 35.89 -14.97
C SER A 400 8.13 37.18 -15.03
N ASP A 401 8.36 38.04 -16.03
CA ASP A 401 7.62 39.31 -16.25
C ASP A 401 6.20 39.11 -16.81
#